data_AF-A0A7X7P0K3-F1
#
_entry.id   AF-A0A7X7P0K3-F1
#
_cell.length_a   1.000
_cell.length_b   1.000
_cell.length_c   1.000
_cell.angle_alpha   90.00
_cell.angle_beta   90.00
_cell.angle_gamma   90.00
#
_symmetry.space_group_name_H-M   'P 1'
#
loop_
_entity.id
_entity.type
_entity.pdbx_description
1 polymer ?
#
loop_
_entity_poly.entity_id
_entity_poly.type
_entity_poly.pdbx_seq_one_letter_code
_entity_poly.pdbx_strand_id
1 'polypeptide(L)'
;MKDRRWIALCAIGLIVLATLNLPDAASSRVKGAVRDGISPLQAALRGGVRDLREIIRYIQGIGDLALENRALSEELVYLRGEMRIARELERDNRMLRDLLGFVQRFPNQLVSCEVIGRDSTGWWQTVRLDKGAEAGVAEGRAVITPDGLIGRTVAVSGRTADVLLLSDPTCQVSVRLARSGVLGIMQGLGAGPGEQPACRMDYVARTADVQQGDEVVTSGMGGLFPKGLLVG
;
A
#
# COMPACT_ATOMS: atom_id res chain seq x y z
N MET A 1 -35.07 -57.69 -14.97
CA MET A 1 -34.10 -57.56 -13.84
C MET A 1 -34.73 -57.69 -12.44
N LYS A 2 -36.05 -57.89 -12.29
CA LYS A 2 -36.74 -57.95 -10.99
C LYS A 2 -36.73 -59.36 -10.34
N ASP A 3 -36.55 -60.40 -11.15
CA ASP A 3 -36.70 -61.80 -10.72
C ASP A 3 -35.50 -62.34 -9.93
N ARG A 4 -34.30 -61.77 -10.14
CA ARG A 4 -33.07 -62.19 -9.46
C ARG A 4 -33.04 -61.88 -7.95
N ARG A 5 -33.77 -60.85 -7.50
CA ARG A 5 -33.85 -60.45 -6.07
C ARG A 5 -34.77 -61.35 -5.26
N TRP A 6 -35.86 -61.81 -5.86
CA TRP A 6 -36.78 -62.77 -5.25
C TRP A 6 -36.13 -64.14 -5.11
N ILE A 7 -35.34 -64.57 -6.10
CA ILE A 7 -34.55 -65.81 -6.01
C ILE A 7 -33.54 -65.73 -4.86
N ALA A 8 -32.89 -64.59 -4.65
CA ALA A 8 -31.95 -64.41 -3.53
C ALA A 8 -32.64 -64.43 -2.16
N LEU A 9 -33.81 -63.80 -2.02
CA LEU A 9 -34.60 -63.83 -0.78
C LEU A 9 -35.16 -65.23 -0.48
N CYS A 10 -35.62 -65.95 -1.51
CA CYS A 10 -36.04 -67.34 -1.38
C CYS A 10 -34.86 -68.26 -1.04
N ALA A 11 -33.67 -68.02 -1.60
CA ALA A 11 -32.46 -68.78 -1.26
C ALA A 11 -32.03 -68.54 0.19
N ILE A 12 -32.08 -67.30 0.69
CA ILE A 12 -31.80 -66.98 2.10
C ILE A 12 -32.84 -67.64 3.01
N GLY A 13 -34.12 -67.56 2.67
CA GLY A 13 -35.19 -68.24 3.41
C GLY A 13 -35.02 -69.76 3.45
N LEU A 14 -34.59 -70.37 2.34
CA LEU A 14 -34.35 -71.81 2.21
C LEU A 14 -33.12 -72.25 3.00
N ILE A 15 -32.08 -71.42 3.09
CA ILE A 15 -30.91 -71.65 3.96
C ILE A 15 -31.32 -71.58 5.43
N VAL A 16 -32.11 -70.58 5.83
CA VAL A 16 -32.63 -70.45 7.21
C VAL A 16 -33.52 -71.64 7.57
N LEU A 17 -34.42 -72.05 6.67
CA LEU A 17 -35.31 -73.18 6.88
C LEU A 17 -34.54 -74.51 6.96
N ALA A 18 -33.51 -74.69 6.11
CA ALA A 18 -32.63 -75.86 6.14
C ALA A 18 -31.84 -75.94 7.46
N THR A 19 -31.37 -74.81 7.99
CA THR A 19 -30.64 -74.78 9.28
C THR A 19 -31.50 -75.15 10.50
N LEU A 20 -32.83 -75.02 10.40
CA LEU A 20 -33.78 -75.35 11.47
C LEU A 20 -34.16 -76.85 11.49
N ASN A 21 -33.83 -77.64 10.47
CA ASN A 21 -34.30 -79.03 10.31
C ASN A 21 -33.19 -80.10 10.37
N LEU A 22 -31.95 -79.75 10.73
CA LEU A 22 -30.80 -80.67 10.75
C LEU A 22 -30.52 -81.22 12.17
N PRO A 23 -30.12 -82.51 12.30
CA PRO A 23 -29.84 -83.16 13.58
C PRO A 23 -28.73 -82.46 14.39
N ASP A 24 -28.86 -82.50 15.73
CA ASP A 24 -28.08 -81.67 16.68
C ASP A 24 -26.56 -81.75 16.55
N ALA A 25 -26.02 -82.90 16.11
CA ALA A 25 -24.59 -83.10 15.89
C ALA A 25 -24.03 -82.31 14.68
N ALA A 26 -24.86 -82.04 13.67
CA ALA A 26 -24.52 -81.17 12.54
C ALA A 26 -24.78 -79.68 12.88
N SER A 27 -25.73 -79.42 13.78
CA SER A 27 -26.12 -78.06 14.18
C SER A 27 -24.98 -77.28 14.84
N SER A 28 -24.05 -77.92 15.57
CA SER A 28 -22.95 -77.24 16.25
C SER A 28 -21.82 -76.80 15.30
N ARG A 29 -21.50 -77.62 14.29
CA ARG A 29 -20.53 -77.28 13.23
C ARG A 29 -21.10 -76.25 12.23
N VAL A 30 -22.39 -76.37 11.91
CA VAL A 30 -23.09 -75.42 11.04
C VAL A 30 -23.35 -74.08 11.76
N LYS A 31 -23.73 -74.09 13.04
CA LYS A 31 -23.85 -72.86 13.85
C LYS A 31 -22.50 -72.18 14.06
N GLY A 32 -21.42 -72.95 14.22
CA GLY A 32 -20.05 -72.41 14.27
C GLY A 32 -19.67 -71.70 12.97
N ALA A 33 -19.82 -72.36 11.82
CA ALA A 33 -19.51 -71.79 10.51
C ALA A 33 -20.37 -70.56 10.15
N VAL A 34 -21.66 -70.55 10.52
CA VAL A 34 -22.55 -69.40 10.31
C VAL A 34 -22.19 -68.25 11.25
N ARG A 35 -21.83 -68.53 12.50
CA ARG A 35 -21.37 -67.51 13.46
C ARG A 35 -20.02 -66.91 13.06
N ASP A 36 -19.09 -67.74 12.60
CA ASP A 36 -17.76 -67.32 12.13
C ASP A 36 -17.88 -66.54 10.81
N GLY A 37 -18.80 -66.92 9.93
CA GLY A 37 -19.10 -66.19 8.69
C GLY A 37 -19.80 -64.84 8.88
N ILE A 38 -20.60 -64.68 9.95
CA ILE A 38 -21.31 -63.43 10.28
C ILE A 38 -20.47 -62.51 11.18
N SER A 39 -19.47 -63.06 11.89
CA SER A 39 -18.53 -62.28 12.72
C SER A 39 -17.84 -61.11 12.00
N PRO A 40 -17.36 -61.22 10.74
CA PRO A 40 -16.76 -60.08 10.04
C PRO A 40 -17.79 -58.98 9.76
N LEU A 41 -19.06 -59.33 9.53
CA LEU A 41 -20.13 -58.35 9.29
C LEU A 41 -20.48 -57.58 10.57
N GLN A 42 -20.50 -58.25 11.73
CA GLN A 42 -20.75 -57.58 13.01
C GLN A 42 -19.60 -56.66 13.43
N ALA A 43 -18.35 -57.04 13.15
CA ALA A 43 -17.18 -56.18 13.35
C ALA A 43 -17.18 -54.97 12.39
N ALA A 44 -17.51 -55.19 11.12
CA ALA A 44 -17.65 -54.14 10.11
C ALA A 44 -18.76 -53.14 10.45
N LEU A 45 -19.89 -53.61 10.95
CA LEU A 45 -21.00 -52.76 11.39
C LEU A 45 -20.63 -51.92 12.63
N ARG A 46 -19.84 -52.45 13.58
CA ARG A 46 -19.37 -51.70 14.75
C ARG A 46 -18.28 -50.67 14.41
N GLY A 47 -17.42 -50.96 13.43
CA GLY A 47 -16.44 -50.01 12.90
C GLY A 47 -17.09 -48.87 12.10
N GLY A 48 -17.99 -49.20 11.18
CA GLY A 48 -18.62 -48.22 10.28
C GLY A 48 -19.46 -47.15 10.99
N VAL A 49 -20.04 -47.45 12.16
CA VAL A 49 -20.82 -46.47 12.95
C VAL A 49 -19.92 -45.47 13.69
N ARG A 50 -18.65 -45.79 13.98
CA ARG A 50 -17.66 -44.84 14.52
C ARG A 50 -17.14 -43.91 13.44
N ASP A 51 -16.82 -44.45 12.26
CA ASP A 51 -16.27 -43.70 11.13
C ASP A 51 -17.27 -42.67 10.57
N LEU A 52 -18.55 -43.04 10.46
CA LEU A 52 -19.63 -42.13 10.04
C LEU A 52 -19.76 -40.89 10.96
N ARG A 53 -19.48 -41.05 12.26
CA ARG A 53 -19.59 -39.96 13.24
C ARG A 53 -18.38 -39.01 13.20
N GLU A 54 -17.27 -39.42 12.61
CA GLU A 54 -16.11 -38.56 12.36
C GLU A 54 -16.24 -37.81 11.02
N ILE A 55 -16.77 -38.46 9.98
CA ILE A 55 -17.04 -37.81 8.68
C ILE A 55 -18.04 -36.66 8.84
N ILE A 56 -19.11 -36.85 9.63
CA ILE A 56 -20.10 -35.78 9.87
C ILE A 56 -19.47 -34.59 10.62
N ARG A 57 -18.59 -34.84 11.61
CA ARG A 57 -17.86 -33.78 12.35
C ARG A 57 -16.87 -33.03 11.47
N TYR A 58 -16.17 -33.74 10.58
CA TYR A 58 -15.24 -33.14 9.62
C TYR A 58 -15.98 -32.27 8.57
N ILE A 59 -17.12 -32.74 8.06
CA ILE A 59 -17.94 -31.96 7.11
C ILE A 59 -18.54 -30.72 7.78
N GLN A 60 -18.98 -30.81 9.04
CA GLN A 60 -19.44 -29.64 9.80
C GLN A 60 -18.30 -28.64 10.06
N GLY A 61 -17.12 -29.12 10.46
CA GLY A 61 -15.96 -28.27 10.71
C GLY A 61 -15.45 -27.51 9.48
N ILE A 62 -15.61 -28.04 8.26
CA ILE A 62 -15.26 -27.31 7.02
C ILE A 62 -16.18 -26.11 6.80
N GLY A 63 -17.47 -26.24 7.11
CA GLY A 63 -18.44 -25.14 7.03
C GLY A 63 -18.10 -24.02 8.01
N ASP A 64 -17.80 -24.40 9.26
CA ASP A 64 -17.44 -23.46 10.32
C ASP A 64 -16.12 -22.74 10.01
N LEU A 65 -15.10 -23.45 9.53
CA LEU A 65 -13.83 -22.86 9.11
C LEU A 65 -13.98 -21.92 7.91
N ALA A 66 -14.86 -22.22 6.96
CA ALA A 66 -15.13 -21.35 5.82
C ALA A 66 -15.87 -20.07 6.25
N LEU A 67 -16.78 -20.16 7.23
CA LEU A 67 -17.47 -19.02 7.81
C LEU A 67 -16.51 -18.15 8.64
N GLU A 68 -15.66 -18.77 9.46
CA GLU A 68 -14.64 -18.09 10.24
C GLU A 68 -13.61 -17.40 9.34
N ASN A 69 -13.16 -18.06 8.28
CA ASN A 69 -12.23 -17.45 7.31
C ASN A 69 -12.86 -16.25 6.59
N ARG A 70 -14.15 -16.32 6.25
CA ARG A 70 -14.88 -15.18 5.68
C ARG A 70 -15.00 -14.03 6.68
N ALA A 71 -15.41 -14.31 7.91
CA ALA A 71 -15.53 -13.31 8.97
C ALA A 71 -14.18 -12.63 9.25
N LEU A 72 -13.10 -13.42 9.39
CA LEU A 72 -11.74 -12.91 9.56
C LEU A 72 -11.27 -12.11 8.34
N SER A 73 -11.63 -12.53 7.13
CA SER A 73 -11.28 -11.79 5.91
C SER A 73 -12.01 -10.45 5.83
N GLU A 74 -13.29 -10.40 6.20
CA GLU A 74 -14.07 -9.17 6.28
C GLU A 74 -13.51 -8.23 7.35
N GLU A 75 -13.18 -8.76 8.53
CA GLU A 75 -12.55 -7.99 9.61
C GLU A 75 -11.17 -7.45 9.18
N LEU A 76 -10.36 -8.24 8.48
CA LEU A 76 -9.08 -7.78 7.93
C LEU A 76 -9.27 -6.67 6.90
N VAL A 77 -10.30 -6.74 6.05
CA VAL A 77 -10.60 -5.68 5.08
C VAL A 77 -11.01 -4.41 5.82
N TYR A 78 -11.87 -4.52 6.83
CA TYR A 78 -12.30 -3.40 7.66
C TYR A 78 -11.12 -2.75 8.40
N LEU A 79 -10.32 -3.53 9.11
CA LEU A 79 -9.13 -3.06 9.84
C LEU A 79 -8.09 -2.43 8.92
N ARG A 80 -7.89 -2.98 7.71
CA ARG A 80 -7.00 -2.37 6.70
C ARG A 80 -7.53 -1.02 6.21
N GLY A 81 -8.86 -0.87 6.11
CA GLY A 81 -9.51 0.39 5.79
C GLY A 81 -9.26 1.44 6.87
N GLU A 82 -9.56 1.12 8.12
CA GLU A 82 -9.29 1.97 9.29
C GLU A 82 -7.82 2.39 9.38
N MET A 83 -6.89 1.43 9.21
CA MET A 83 -5.45 1.74 9.21
C MET A 83 -5.05 2.70 8.08
N ARG A 84 -5.69 2.63 6.90
CA ARG A 84 -5.40 3.54 5.79
C ARG A 84 -5.82 4.96 6.16
N ILE A 85 -7.03 5.13 6.68
CA ILE A 85 -7.58 6.42 7.11
C ILE A 85 -6.70 7.02 8.21
N ALA A 86 -6.33 6.23 9.22
CA ALA A 86 -5.47 6.69 10.31
C ALA A 86 -4.10 7.17 9.80
N ARG A 87 -3.49 6.46 8.84
CA ARG A 87 -2.21 6.86 8.23
C ARG A 87 -2.32 8.12 7.38
N GLU A 88 -3.43 8.31 6.68
CA GLU A 88 -3.71 9.55 5.93
C GLU A 88 -3.84 10.73 6.89
N LEU A 89 -4.67 10.60 7.94
CA LEU A 89 -4.81 11.61 9.00
C LEU A 89 -3.48 11.95 9.67
N GLU A 90 -2.62 10.97 9.93
CA GLU A 90 -1.31 11.20 10.53
C GLU A 90 -0.35 11.95 9.59
N ARG A 91 -0.42 11.67 8.28
CA ARG A 91 0.35 12.42 7.27
C ARG A 91 -0.13 13.85 7.16
N ASP A 92 -1.44 14.05 7.06
CA ASP A 92 -2.06 15.37 6.98
C ASP A 92 -1.74 16.18 8.24
N ASN A 93 -1.81 15.57 9.43
CA ASN A 93 -1.47 16.24 10.67
C ASN A 93 0.00 16.65 10.74
N ARG A 94 0.92 15.78 10.28
CA ARG A 94 2.34 16.14 10.17
C ARG A 94 2.55 17.30 9.20
N MET A 95 2.02 17.21 7.99
CA MET A 95 2.09 18.27 7.00
C MET A 95 1.53 19.60 7.53
N LEU A 96 0.38 19.58 8.21
CA LEU A 96 -0.21 20.77 8.82
C LEU A 96 0.66 21.36 9.93
N ARG A 97 1.30 20.53 10.77
CA ARG A 97 2.25 21.00 11.79
C ARG A 97 3.48 21.63 11.16
N ASP A 98 4.01 21.03 10.10
CA ASP A 98 5.17 21.55 9.38
C ASP A 98 4.83 22.90 8.71
N LEU A 99 3.66 23.00 8.06
CA LEU A 99 3.15 24.25 7.51
C LEU A 99 2.93 25.31 8.60
N LEU A 100 2.40 24.94 9.76
CA LEU A 100 2.18 25.87 10.87
C LEU A 100 3.53 26.39 11.41
N GLY A 101 4.51 25.51 11.61
CA GLY A 101 5.86 25.88 12.04
C GLY A 101 6.57 26.77 11.00
N PHE A 102 6.33 26.52 9.72
CA PHE A 102 6.85 27.32 8.62
C PHE A 102 6.27 28.74 8.59
N VAL A 103 4.95 28.89 8.73
CA VAL A 103 4.28 30.21 8.80
C VAL A 103 4.80 31.04 9.98
N GLN A 104 5.07 30.42 11.12
CA GLN A 104 5.65 31.12 12.29
C GLN A 104 7.08 31.62 12.06
N ARG A 105 7.86 30.99 11.17
CA ARG A 105 9.26 31.34 10.89
C ARG A 105 9.41 32.55 9.97
N PHE A 106 8.39 32.86 9.17
CA PHE A 106 8.35 34.02 8.27
C PHE A 106 7.07 34.85 8.46
N PRO A 107 6.88 35.47 9.63
CA PRO A 107 5.69 36.25 9.90
C PRO A 107 5.59 37.44 8.93
N ASN A 108 4.44 37.54 8.25
CA ASN A 108 3.97 38.67 7.42
C ASN A 108 4.47 38.78 5.96
N GLN A 109 5.01 37.73 5.33
CA GLN A 109 5.36 37.77 3.90
C GLN A 109 5.00 36.52 3.08
N LEU A 110 4.23 35.59 3.65
CA LEU A 110 3.88 34.33 2.98
C LEU A 110 2.43 34.34 2.50
N VAL A 111 2.23 33.89 1.26
CA VAL A 111 0.92 33.59 0.68
C VAL A 111 0.84 32.08 0.47
N SER A 112 -0.07 31.41 1.20
CA SER A 112 -0.31 29.98 1.00
C SER A 112 -1.04 29.76 -0.32
N CYS A 113 -0.55 28.81 -1.11
CA CYS A 113 -1.08 28.47 -2.41
C CYS A 113 -1.01 26.95 -2.65
N GLU A 114 -1.84 26.47 -3.58
CA GLU A 114 -1.88 25.10 -4.04
C GLU A 114 -1.46 25.02 -5.52
N VAL A 115 -0.83 23.89 -5.88
CA VAL A 115 -0.44 23.60 -7.26
C VAL A 115 -1.64 23.05 -8.03
N ILE A 116 -2.08 23.78 -9.05
CA ILE A 116 -3.25 23.44 -9.89
C ILE A 116 -2.89 22.93 -11.28
N GLY A 117 -1.61 22.98 -11.63
CA GLY A 117 -1.14 22.47 -12.92
C GLY A 117 0.38 22.38 -12.97
N ARG A 118 0.88 21.47 -13.80
CA ARG A 118 2.30 21.29 -14.08
C ARG A 118 2.48 21.03 -15.56
N ASP A 119 3.49 21.66 -16.15
CA ASP A 119 3.86 21.36 -17.53
C ASP A 119 4.48 19.95 -17.63
N SER A 120 3.97 19.13 -18.55
CA SER A 120 4.41 17.75 -18.76
C SER A 120 5.37 17.58 -19.93
N THR A 121 5.69 18.66 -20.65
CA THR A 121 6.53 18.61 -21.87
C THR A 121 8.02 18.42 -21.59
N GLY A 122 8.45 18.56 -20.33
CA GLY A 122 9.82 18.29 -19.87
C GLY A 122 10.85 19.37 -20.21
N TRP A 123 10.66 20.12 -21.30
CA TRP A 123 11.58 21.19 -21.72
C TRP A 123 11.52 22.41 -20.80
N TRP A 124 10.31 22.79 -20.37
CA TRP A 124 10.09 23.86 -19.40
C TRP A 124 9.59 23.27 -18.09
N GLN A 125 10.30 23.57 -17.01
CA GLN A 125 9.93 23.10 -15.67
C GLN A 125 9.12 24.21 -14.98
N THR A 126 7.85 24.32 -15.37
CA THR A 126 6.92 25.33 -14.85
C THR A 126 5.74 24.69 -14.13
N VAL A 127 5.31 25.33 -13.04
CA VAL A 127 4.16 24.93 -12.22
C VAL A 127 3.19 26.08 -12.08
N ARG A 128 1.89 25.81 -12.11
CA ARG A 128 0.83 26.80 -11.95
C ARG A 128 0.20 26.73 -10.56
N LEU A 129 0.04 27.89 -9.94
CA LEU A 129 -0.53 28.08 -8.60
C LEU A 129 -1.95 28.66 -8.65
N ASP A 130 -2.75 28.37 -7.62
CA ASP A 130 -4.13 28.86 -7.43
C ASP A 130 -4.22 30.30 -6.87
N LYS A 131 -3.08 30.99 -6.71
CA LYS A 131 -3.00 32.37 -6.25
C LYS A 131 -2.34 33.26 -7.29
N GLY A 132 -2.83 34.49 -7.41
CA GLY A 132 -2.30 35.51 -8.32
C GLY A 132 -2.25 36.89 -7.66
N ALA A 133 -2.35 37.94 -8.48
CA ALA A 133 -2.26 39.33 -8.02
C ALA A 133 -3.32 39.70 -6.97
N GLU A 134 -4.53 39.14 -7.04
CA GLU A 134 -5.60 39.34 -6.05
C GLU A 134 -5.21 38.89 -4.64
N ALA A 135 -4.31 37.91 -4.54
CA ALA A 135 -3.80 37.38 -3.27
C ALA A 135 -2.49 38.07 -2.83
N GLY A 136 -2.04 39.12 -3.54
CA GLY A 136 -0.79 39.83 -3.26
C GLY A 136 0.46 39.18 -3.85
N VAL A 137 0.31 38.19 -4.74
CA VAL A 137 1.44 37.60 -5.47
C VAL A 137 1.92 38.56 -6.54
N ALA A 138 3.23 38.74 -6.66
CA ALA A 138 3.86 39.53 -7.71
C ALA A 138 4.86 38.67 -8.49
N GLU A 139 5.30 39.13 -9.65
CA GLU A 139 6.39 38.50 -10.40
C GLU A 139 7.72 38.58 -9.64
N GLY A 140 8.59 37.60 -9.83
CA GLY A 140 9.89 37.52 -9.19
C GLY A 140 9.85 37.14 -7.70
N ARG A 141 8.71 36.68 -7.17
CA ARG A 141 8.58 36.23 -5.78
C ARG A 141 9.11 34.81 -5.63
N ALA A 142 9.84 34.57 -4.55
CA ALA A 142 10.33 33.25 -4.17
C ALA A 142 9.17 32.33 -3.78
N VAL A 143 9.19 31.10 -4.29
CA VAL A 143 8.23 30.04 -3.93
C VAL A 143 8.98 28.98 -3.16
N ILE A 144 8.50 28.70 -1.95
CA ILE A 144 9.18 27.90 -0.94
C ILE A 144 8.23 26.87 -0.33
N THR A 145 8.77 25.70 -0.01
CA THR A 145 8.15 24.69 0.86
C THR A 145 8.89 24.62 2.20
N PRO A 146 8.35 23.86 3.17
CA PRO A 146 9.07 23.53 4.39
C PRO A 146 10.48 22.94 4.14
N ASP A 147 10.65 22.19 3.05
CA ASP A 147 11.92 21.56 2.67
C ASP A 147 12.92 22.51 2.00
N GLY A 148 12.48 23.64 1.45
CA GLY A 148 13.37 24.59 0.79
C GLY A 148 12.74 25.41 -0.34
N LEU A 149 13.61 26.06 -1.11
CA LEU A 149 13.24 26.85 -2.29
C LEU A 149 12.88 25.93 -3.45
N ILE A 150 11.77 26.24 -4.12
CA ILE A 150 11.29 25.50 -5.30
C ILE A 150 11.47 26.30 -6.58
N GLY A 151 11.41 27.63 -6.51
CA GLY A 151 11.50 28.47 -7.70
C GLY A 151 11.06 29.90 -7.48
N ARG A 152 10.67 30.57 -8.56
CA ARG A 152 10.13 31.93 -8.53
C ARG A 152 8.96 32.11 -9.48
N THR A 153 8.06 33.02 -9.14
CA THR A 153 6.98 33.44 -10.05
C THR A 153 7.56 34.18 -11.26
N VAL A 154 7.12 33.82 -12.46
CA VAL A 154 7.55 34.44 -13.72
C VAL A 154 6.42 35.14 -14.47
N ALA A 155 5.18 34.67 -14.30
CA ALA A 155 4.00 35.33 -14.85
C ALA A 155 2.88 35.27 -13.81
N VAL A 156 2.21 36.40 -13.57
CA VAL A 156 1.12 36.49 -12.59
C VAL A 156 -0.14 37.02 -13.25
N SER A 157 -1.20 36.23 -13.20
CA SER A 157 -2.56 36.63 -13.58
C SER A 157 -3.33 37.09 -12.34
N GLY A 158 -4.57 37.56 -12.51
CA GLY A 158 -5.40 37.99 -11.37
C GLY A 158 -5.56 36.91 -10.29
N ARG A 159 -5.84 35.67 -10.71
CA ARG A 159 -6.15 34.54 -9.83
C ARG A 159 -5.12 33.41 -9.81
N THR A 160 -4.17 33.40 -10.74
CA THR A 160 -3.19 32.31 -10.88
C THR A 160 -1.80 32.88 -11.11
N ALA A 161 -0.77 32.09 -10.84
CA ALA A 161 0.62 32.45 -11.11
C ALA A 161 1.39 31.24 -11.64
N ASP A 162 2.27 31.49 -12.61
CA ASP A 162 3.18 30.50 -13.16
C ASP A 162 4.56 30.66 -12.51
N VAL A 163 5.13 29.53 -12.08
CA VAL A 163 6.35 29.42 -11.30
C VAL A 163 7.40 28.68 -12.11
N LEU A 164 8.53 29.32 -12.33
CA LEU A 164 9.72 28.69 -12.90
C LEU A 164 10.47 27.94 -11.80
N LEU A 165 10.61 26.63 -11.96
CA LEU A 165 11.25 25.75 -10.99
C LEU A 165 12.79 25.89 -11.03
N LEU A 166 13.45 25.58 -9.90
CA LEU A 166 14.91 25.55 -9.80
C LEU A 166 15.58 24.55 -10.75
N SER A 167 14.86 23.48 -11.12
CA SER A 167 15.36 22.48 -12.06
C SER A 167 15.44 22.98 -13.50
N ASP A 168 14.80 24.10 -13.83
CA ASP A 168 14.82 24.66 -15.18
C ASP A 168 16.22 25.25 -15.51
N PRO A 169 16.78 25.00 -16.70
CA PRO A 169 18.07 25.57 -17.11
C PRO A 169 18.13 27.09 -17.13
N THR A 170 16.98 27.76 -17.27
CA THR A 170 16.89 29.23 -17.26
C THR A 170 16.74 29.81 -15.85
N CYS A 171 16.52 28.95 -14.84
CA CYS A 171 16.42 29.37 -13.45
C CYS A 171 17.83 29.52 -12.86
N GLN A 172 18.17 30.75 -12.45
CA GLN A 172 19.43 31.07 -11.81
C GLN A 172 19.17 31.70 -10.44
N VAL A 173 19.89 31.20 -9.43
CA VAL A 173 19.75 31.65 -8.05
C VAL A 173 21.11 31.94 -7.46
N SER A 174 21.30 33.14 -6.90
CA SER A 174 22.51 33.46 -6.14
C SER A 174 22.49 32.70 -4.82
N VAL A 175 23.45 31.80 -4.63
CA VAL A 175 23.53 30.92 -3.46
C VAL A 175 24.86 31.11 -2.73
N ARG A 176 24.91 30.58 -1.51
CA ARG A 176 26.12 30.46 -0.72
C ARG A 176 26.12 29.15 0.06
N LEU A 177 27.29 28.62 0.35
CA LEU A 177 27.43 27.55 1.34
C LEU A 177 27.17 28.12 2.74
N ALA A 178 26.34 27.43 3.52
CA ALA A 178 25.99 27.85 4.87
C ALA A 178 27.22 27.85 5.79
N ARG A 179 28.06 26.82 5.67
CA ARG A 179 29.27 26.59 6.47
C ARG A 179 30.42 27.53 6.11
N SER A 180 30.92 27.46 4.88
CA SER A 180 32.13 28.19 4.46
C SER A 180 31.84 29.59 3.91
N GLY A 181 30.57 29.94 3.66
CA GLY A 181 30.18 31.25 3.12
C GLY A 181 30.54 31.45 1.65
N VAL A 182 31.06 30.42 0.98
CA VAL A 182 31.43 30.43 -0.44
C VAL A 182 30.22 30.79 -1.29
N LEU A 183 30.40 31.77 -2.18
CA LEU A 183 29.36 32.29 -3.07
C LEU A 183 29.39 31.56 -4.41
N GLY A 184 28.22 31.48 -5.05
CA GLY A 184 28.09 30.96 -6.41
C GLY A 184 26.70 31.22 -6.98
N ILE A 185 26.50 30.79 -8.21
CA ILE A 185 25.20 30.85 -8.88
C ILE A 185 24.75 29.42 -9.12
N MET A 186 23.62 29.06 -8.54
CA MET A 186 22.98 27.78 -8.82
C MET A 186 22.17 27.89 -10.11
N GLN A 187 22.32 26.90 -10.98
CA GLN A 187 21.59 26.76 -12.23
C GLN A 187 21.03 25.34 -12.36
N GLY A 188 19.76 25.22 -12.77
CA GLY A 188 19.15 23.95 -13.10
C GLY A 188 19.81 23.30 -14.32
N LEU A 189 19.82 21.97 -14.39
CA LEU A 189 20.33 21.22 -15.54
C LEU A 189 19.22 20.75 -16.49
N GLY A 190 17.96 21.01 -16.14
CA GLY A 190 16.81 20.36 -16.77
C GLY A 190 16.67 18.90 -16.30
N ALA A 191 15.51 18.32 -16.55
CA ALA A 191 15.27 16.90 -16.31
C ALA A 191 14.35 16.36 -17.41
N GLY A 192 14.81 15.32 -18.10
CA GLY A 192 13.96 14.57 -19.02
C GLY A 192 12.89 13.76 -18.29
N PRO A 193 11.89 13.22 -19.00
CA PRO A 193 10.91 12.30 -18.41
C PRO A 193 11.60 11.10 -17.75
N GLY A 194 11.46 10.96 -16.44
CA GLY A 194 12.06 9.85 -15.66
C GLY A 194 13.46 10.11 -15.09
N GLU A 195 14.05 11.28 -15.36
CA GLU A 195 15.34 11.68 -14.78
C GLU A 195 15.15 12.45 -13.47
N GLN A 196 16.13 12.34 -12.56
CA GLN A 196 16.12 13.15 -11.35
C GLN A 196 16.58 14.57 -11.69
N PRO A 197 15.84 15.61 -11.27
CA PRO A 197 16.27 16.98 -11.46
C PRO A 197 17.56 17.23 -10.69
N ALA A 198 18.55 17.80 -11.38
CA ALA A 198 19.83 18.15 -10.81
C ALA A 198 20.12 19.64 -11.04
N CYS A 199 20.88 20.23 -10.13
CA CYS A 199 21.36 21.60 -10.22
C CYS A 199 22.88 21.60 -10.13
N ARG A 200 23.52 22.60 -10.74
CA ARG A 200 24.96 22.86 -10.58
C ARG A 200 25.18 24.22 -9.95
N MET A 201 26.25 24.36 -9.18
CA MET A 201 26.71 25.65 -8.64
C MET A 201 27.93 26.12 -9.44
N ASP A 202 27.74 27.20 -10.19
CA ASP A 202 28.76 27.84 -11.01
C ASP A 202 29.40 29.03 -10.26
N TYR A 203 30.53 29.52 -10.79
CA TYR A 203 31.30 30.67 -10.27
C TYR A 203 31.89 30.48 -8.86
N VAL A 204 32.18 29.23 -8.50
CA VAL A 204 32.88 28.89 -7.26
C VAL A 204 34.39 29.11 -7.42
N ALA A 205 35.03 29.79 -6.44
CA ALA A 205 36.47 30.00 -6.46
C ALA A 205 37.23 28.67 -6.38
N ARG A 206 38.35 28.53 -7.11
CA ARG A 206 39.16 27.28 -7.08
C ARG A 206 39.75 26.98 -5.69
N THR A 207 39.95 28.00 -4.88
CA THR A 207 40.46 27.90 -3.50
C THR A 207 39.34 27.80 -2.46
N ALA A 208 38.09 27.67 -2.90
CA ALA A 208 36.94 27.57 -2.00
C ALA A 208 36.97 26.25 -1.21
N ASP A 209 36.66 26.34 0.08
CA ASP A 209 36.42 25.16 0.93
C ASP A 209 34.97 24.68 0.70
N VAL A 210 34.86 23.61 -0.10
CA VAL A 210 33.59 22.93 -0.44
C VAL A 210 33.71 21.48 -0.01
N GLN A 211 32.75 21.02 0.79
CA GLN A 211 32.69 19.64 1.29
C GLN A 211 31.35 19.01 0.89
N GLN A 212 31.37 17.69 0.70
CA GLN A 212 30.15 16.94 0.40
C GLN A 212 29.21 17.03 1.61
N GLY A 213 27.95 17.39 1.36
CA GLY A 213 26.94 17.60 2.40
C GLY A 213 26.89 19.02 2.96
N ASP A 214 27.67 19.96 2.42
CA ASP A 214 27.52 21.37 2.75
C ASP A 214 26.15 21.89 2.31
N GLU A 215 25.39 22.46 3.25
CA GLU A 215 24.11 23.09 2.96
C GLU A 215 24.28 24.33 2.07
N VAL A 216 23.47 24.39 1.02
CA VAL A 216 23.38 25.49 0.07
C VAL A 216 22.16 26.34 0.41
N VAL A 217 22.38 27.63 0.63
CA VAL A 217 21.30 28.58 0.95
C VAL A 217 21.34 29.79 0.02
N THR A 218 20.21 30.47 -0.19
CA THR A 218 20.17 31.71 -0.96
C THR A 218 21.04 32.79 -0.32
N SER A 219 21.83 33.49 -1.14
CA SER A 219 22.73 34.55 -0.65
C SER A 219 22.02 35.89 -0.43
N GLY A 220 20.91 36.12 -1.14
CA GLY A 220 20.17 37.38 -1.14
C GLY A 220 20.77 38.48 -2.02
N MET A 221 21.94 38.26 -2.64
CA MET A 221 22.64 39.29 -3.41
C MET A 221 21.96 39.62 -4.74
N GLY A 222 21.22 38.69 -5.33
CA GLY A 222 20.51 38.89 -6.60
C GLY A 222 19.22 39.71 -6.47
N GLY A 223 18.82 40.12 -5.26
CA GLY A 223 17.60 40.92 -5.00
C GLY A 223 16.26 40.20 -5.22
N LEU A 224 16.25 39.10 -5.97
CA LEU A 224 15.07 38.28 -6.28
C LEU A 224 14.64 37.37 -5.13
N PHE A 225 15.60 36.77 -4.43
CA PHE A 225 15.34 35.83 -3.35
C PHE A 225 15.79 36.43 -2.02
N PRO A 226 15.01 36.28 -0.94
CA PRO A 226 15.48 36.65 0.39
C PRO A 226 16.67 35.76 0.78
N LYS A 227 17.53 36.27 1.66
CA LYS A 227 18.71 35.55 2.15
C LYS A 227 18.30 34.40 3.08
N GLY A 228 18.98 33.26 2.95
CA GLY A 228 18.91 32.16 3.92
C GLY A 228 17.82 31.11 3.68
N LEU A 229 17.24 31.06 2.48
CA LEU A 229 16.35 29.95 2.09
C LEU A 229 17.21 28.73 1.72
N LEU A 230 16.86 27.56 2.25
CA LEU A 230 17.52 26.29 1.92
C LEU A 230 17.26 25.92 0.46
N VAL A 231 18.28 25.45 -0.24
CA VAL A 231 18.22 25.04 -1.65
C VAL A 231 18.56 23.56 -1.80
N GLY A 232 19.55 23.06 -1.07
CA GLY A 232 19.98 21.65 -1.09
C GLY A 232 21.29 21.43 -0.37
#